data_AF-A0A3M1B1W4-F1
#
_entry.id   AF-A0A3M1B1W4-F1
#
_cell.length_a   1.000
_cell.length_b   1.000
_cell.length_c   1.000
_cell.angle_alpha   90.00
_cell.angle_beta   90.00
_cell.angle_gamma   90.00
#
_symmetry.space_group_name_H-M   'P 1'
#
loop_
_entity.id
_entity.type
_entity.pdbx_description
1 polymer ?
#
loop_
_entity_poly.entity_id
_entity_poly.type
_entity_poly.pdbx_seq_one_letter_code
_entity_poly.pdbx_strand_id
1 'polypeptide(L)' 'MDGIFYRRPKPDQPPFVEQGQRIRRGDTVGLIEVMKTFYPVVFEGELEEAEVGEVVAEDGREIQLGQRILALIPRGGG' A
#
# COMPACT_ATOMS: atom_id res chain seq x y z
N MET A 1 12.86 -1.39 7.06
CA MET A 1 12.81 -2.77 6.56
C MET A 1 12.94 -2.63 5.07
N ASP A 2 14.12 -2.97 4.56
CA ASP A 2 14.44 -2.85 3.14
C ASP A 2 13.99 -4.13 2.46
N GLY A 3 13.28 -4.02 1.35
CA GLY A 3 12.64 -5.16 0.71
C GLY A 3 12.06 -4.82 -0.64
N ILE A 4 11.39 -5.77 -1.27
CA ILE A 4 10.72 -5.57 -2.56
C ILE A 4 9.24 -5.35 -2.31
N PHE A 5 8.70 -4.22 -2.77
CA PHE A 5 7.28 -3.93 -2.68
C PHE A 5 6.50 -4.60 -3.82
N TYR A 6 5.37 -5.22 -3.47
CA TYR A 6 4.42 -5.75 -4.43
C TYR A 6 3.03 -5.15 -4.21
N ARG A 7 2.43 -4.72 -5.31
CA ARG A 7 1.06 -4.19 -5.34
C ARG A 7 0.01 -5.29 -5.34
N ARG A 8 0.40 -6.53 -5.60
CA ARG A 8 -0.48 -7.68 -5.76
C ARG A 8 -0.03 -8.85 -4.87
N PRO A 9 -0.95 -9.69 -4.41
CA PRO A 9 -0.58 -10.91 -3.68
C PRO A 9 0.11 -11.95 -4.58
N LYS A 10 -0.22 -11.95 -5.88
CA LYS A 10 0.35 -12.81 -6.93
C LYS A 10 0.30 -12.09 -8.29
N PRO A 11 1.13 -12.49 -9.28
CA PRO A 11 1.19 -11.83 -10.60
C PRO A 11 -0.14 -11.78 -11.36
N ASP A 12 -0.98 -12.78 -11.16
CA ASP A 12 -2.28 -13.01 -11.81
C ASP A 12 -3.48 -12.44 -11.03
N GLN A 13 -3.25 -11.83 -9.87
CA GLN A 13 -4.30 -11.27 -9.03
C GLN A 13 -4.40 -9.75 -9.16
N PRO A 14 -5.59 -9.18 -8.89
CA PRO A 14 -5.73 -7.74 -8.83
C PRO A 14 -4.83 -7.13 -7.74
N PRO A 15 -4.45 -5.85 -7.90
CA PRO A 15 -3.73 -5.15 -6.85
C PRO A 15 -4.60 -5.03 -5.59
N PHE A 16 -3.94 -4.91 -4.43
CA PHE A 16 -4.63 -4.66 -3.16
C PHE A 16 -5.44 -3.36 -3.21
N VAL A 17 -4.87 -2.34 -3.85
CA VAL A 17 -5.49 -1.02 -3.99
C VAL A 17 -5.25 -0.42 -5.37
N GLU A 18 -6.25 0.35 -5.82
CA GLU A 18 -6.20 1.17 -7.03
C GLU A 18 -6.50 2.64 -6.74
N GLN A 19 -6.10 3.52 -7.65
CA GLN A 19 -6.44 4.94 -7.56
C GLN A 19 -7.97 5.11 -7.54
N GLY A 20 -8.46 5.98 -6.66
CA GLY A 20 -9.89 6.20 -6.43
C GLY A 20 -10.53 5.22 -5.46
N GLN A 21 -9.81 4.18 -5.03
CA GLN A 21 -10.33 3.23 -4.05
C GLN A 21 -10.35 3.84 -2.64
N ARG A 22 -11.43 3.57 -1.91
CA ARG A 22 -11.55 3.90 -0.48
C ARG A 22 -10.88 2.80 0.35
N ILE A 23 -10.03 3.20 1.30
CA ILE A 23 -9.32 2.31 2.21
C ILE A 23 -9.54 2.74 3.65
N ARG A 24 -9.51 1.77 4.58
CA ARG A 24 -9.66 1.97 6.02
C ARG A 24 -8.44 1.47 6.77
N ARG A 25 -8.27 2.01 7.97
CA ARG A 25 -7.22 1.54 8.87
C ARG A 25 -7.33 0.02 9.06
N GLY A 26 -6.22 -0.68 8.89
CA GLY A 26 -6.18 -2.14 8.92
C GLY A 26 -6.26 -2.81 7.54
N ASP A 27 -6.63 -2.08 6.48
CA ASP A 27 -6.63 -2.65 5.12
C ASP A 27 -5.21 -2.94 4.65
N THR A 28 -5.02 -4.09 4.00
CA THR A 28 -3.76 -4.42 3.36
C THR A 28 -3.66 -3.68 2.03
N VAL A 29 -2.56 -2.95 1.82
CA VAL A 29 -2.33 -2.11 0.64
C VAL A 29 -1.18 -2.61 -0.24
N GLY A 30 -0.47 -3.64 0.20
CA GLY A 30 0.65 -4.23 -0.53
C GLY A 30 1.35 -5.32 0.28
N LEU A 31 2.41 -5.87 -0.30
CA LEU A 31 3.33 -6.79 0.38
C LEU A 31 4.75 -6.23 0.30
N ILE A 32 5.56 -6.50 1.31
CA ILE A 32 7.02 -6.34 1.25
C ILE A 32 7.65 -7.72 1.36
N GLU A 33 8.47 -8.09 0.38
CA GLU A 33 9.30 -9.28 0.42
C GLU A 33 10.65 -8.96 1.05
N VAL A 34 11.00 -9.71 2.09
CA VAL A 34 12.31 -9.70 2.74
C VAL A 34 12.77 -11.13 2.92
N MET A 35 13.93 -11.47 2.34
CA MET A 35 14.52 -12.82 2.43
C MET A 35 13.50 -13.94 2.08
N LYS A 36 12.76 -13.79 0.97
CA LYS A 36 11.70 -14.72 0.50
C LYS A 36 10.46 -14.84 1.42
N THR A 37 10.35 -13.97 2.42
CA THR A 37 9.19 -13.90 3.31
C THR A 37 8.38 -12.65 2.96
N PHE A 38 7.07 -12.82 2.80
CA PHE A 38 6.16 -11.74 2.44
C PHE A 38 5.45 -11.20 3.68
N TYR A 39 5.54 -9.90 3.90
CA TYR A 39 4.91 -9.19 5.00
C TYR A 39 3.81 -8.26 4.47
N PRO A 40 2.60 -8.28 5.05
CA PRO A 40 1.55 -7.36 4.63
C PRO A 40 1.89 -5.93 5.02
N VAL A 41 1.72 -5.01 4.07
CA VAL A 41 1.71 -3.58 4.34
C VAL A 41 0.29 -3.18 4.67
N VAL A 42 0.07 -2.78 5.91
CA VAL A 42 -1.24 -2.40 6.43
C VAL A 42 -1.34 -0.88 6.47
N PHE A 43 -2.49 -0.33 6.08
CA PHE A 43 -2.76 1.09 6.24
C PHE A 43 -2.96 1.41 7.73
N GLU A 44 -1.99 2.10 8.33
CA GLU A 44 -2.01 2.54 9.74
C GLU A 44 -1.90 4.06 9.89
N GLY A 45 -2.34 4.82 8.87
CA GLY A 45 -2.28 6.28 8.89
C GLY A 45 -3.15 6.93 9.99
N GLU A 46 -3.02 8.25 10.12
CA GLU A 46 -3.77 9.04 11.11
C GLU A 46 -5.28 9.10 10.81
N LEU A 47 -5.67 8.87 9.56
CA LEU A 47 -7.06 8.83 9.13
C LEU A 47 -7.62 7.42 9.29
N GLU A 48 -8.79 7.29 9.93
CA GLU A 48 -9.54 6.02 9.96
C GLU A 48 -9.93 5.55 8.56
N GLU A 49 -10.10 6.48 7.63
CA GLU A 49 -10.43 6.20 6.24
C GLU A 49 -9.90 7.28 5.29
N ALA A 50 -9.49 6.86 4.10
CA ALA A 50 -9.01 7.74 3.05
C ALA A 50 -9.34 7.18 1.66
N GLU A 51 -9.19 8.00 0.64
CA GLU A 51 -9.14 7.53 -0.74
C GLU A 51 -7.70 7.47 -1.24
N VAL A 52 -7.37 6.46 -2.02
CA VAL A 52 -6.08 6.34 -2.70
C VAL A 52 -6.04 7.37 -3.83
N GLY A 53 -5.29 8.45 -3.63
CA GLY A 53 -5.05 9.45 -4.65
C GLY A 53 -4.06 8.97 -5.70
N GLU A 54 -2.99 8.28 -5.29
CA GLU A 54 -2.00 7.70 -6.19
C GLU A 54 -1.25 6.55 -5.51
N VAL A 55 -0.88 5.53 -6.28
CA VAL A 55 0.07 4.50 -5.84
C VAL A 55 1.46 4.88 -6.34
N VAL A 56 2.27 5.44 -5.45
CA VAL A 56 3.60 6.01 -5.76
C VAL A 56 4.66 4.91 -5.85
N ALA A 57 4.50 3.84 -5.08
CA ALA A 57 5.42 2.70 -5.14
C ALA A 57 5.15 1.84 -6.39
N GLU A 58 6.24 1.52 -7.09
CA GLU A 58 6.23 0.62 -8.23
C GLU A 58 6.17 -0.85 -7.80
N ASP A 59 5.49 -1.68 -8.58
CA ASP A 59 5.39 -3.13 -8.34
C ASP A 59 6.72 -3.83 -8.66
N GLY A 60 7.18 -4.70 -7.76
CA GLY A 60 8.43 -5.44 -7.91
C GLY A 60 9.69 -4.57 -7.77
N ARG A 61 9.59 -3.40 -7.13
CA ARG A 61 10.73 -2.51 -6.89
C ARG A 61 11.15 -2.51 -5.42
N GLU A 62 12.42 -2.19 -5.22
CA GLU A 62 12.98 -2.02 -3.88
C GLU A 62 12.33 -0.83 -3.17
N ILE A 63 12.06 -1.01 -1.88
CA ILE A 63 11.53 0.02 -1.00
C ILE A 63 12.40 0.14 0.25
N GLN A 64 12.54 1.38 0.72
CA GLN A 64 13.28 1.71 1.94
C GLN A 64 12.32 2.12 3.06
N LEU A 65 12.81 2.02 4.30
CA LEU A 65 12.06 2.52 5.45
C LEU A 65 11.73 4.02 5.28
N GLY A 66 10.47 4.38 5.47
CA GLY A 66 10.00 5.77 5.35
C GLY A 66 9.72 6.21 3.91
N GLN A 67 9.96 5.36 2.91
CA GLN A 67 9.52 5.65 1.53
C GLN A 67 7.99 5.64 1.45
N ARG A 68 7.45 6.62 0.71
CA ARG A 68 6.01 6.74 0.50
C ARG A 68 5.50 5.67 -0.47
N ILE A 69 4.42 4.99 -0.10
CA ILE A 69 3.76 3.96 -0.91
C ILE A 69 2.52 4.52 -1.60
N LEU A 70 1.69 5.24 -0.86
CA LEU A 70 0.44 5.82 -1.32
C LEU A 70 0.42 7.33 -1.07
N ALA A 71 -0.13 8.07 -2.02
CA ALA A 71 -0.67 9.40 -1.77
C ALA A 71 -2.16 9.25 -1.44
N LEU A 72 -2.59 9.85 -0.34
CA LEU A 72 -3.97 9.74 0.14
C LEU A 72 -4.70 11.07 -0.05
N ILE A 73 -5.95 10.99 -0.47
CA ILE A 73 -6.88 12.11 -0.47
C ILE A 73 -7.73 11.98 0.80
N PRO A 74 -7.64 12.94 1.74
CA PRO A 74 -8.49 12.95 2.91
C PRO A 74 -9.95 13.00 2.47
N ARG A 75 -10.71 11.99 2.86
CA ARG A 75 -12.17 12.08 2.80
C ARG A 75 -12.62 12.69 4.12
N GLY A 76 -12.48 14.02 4.21
CA GLY A 76 -13.02 14.77 5.32
C GLY A 76 -14.53 14.52 5.43
N GLY A 77 -14.96 13.96 6.56
CA GLY A 77 -16.32 14.15 7.01
C GLY A 77 -16.55 15.65 7.17
N GLY A 78 -17.66 16.14 6.61
CA GLY A 78 -18.09 17.53 6.79
C GLY A 78 -18.35 17.89 8.25
#